data_AF-T0N933-F1
#
_entry.id   AF-T0N933-F1
#
_cell.length_a   1.000
_cell.length_b   1.000
_cell.length_c   1.000
_cell.angle_alpha   90.00
_cell.angle_beta   90.00
_cell.angle_gamma   90.00
#
_symmetry.space_group_name_H-M   'P 1'
#
loop_
_entity.id
_entity.type
_entity.pdbx_description
1 polymer ?
#
loop_
_entity_poly.entity_id
_entity_poly.type
_entity_poly.pdbx_seq_one_letter_code
_entity_poly.pdbx_strand_id
1 'polypeptide(L)'
;MLDLYNIYNELMNNYLNKANPEATIEDKIKMETYKIEDKMGELQNIIKLTPKVHFTNLLKSYKSKTEVIVTFLALLELIKLKNVKVIQEGNFKEIYIERIE
;
A
#
# COMPACT_ATOMS: atom_id res chain seq x y z
N MET A 1 19.05 -5.48 33.98
CA MET A 1 19.38 -5.08 32.58
C MET A 1 19.40 -6.28 31.65
N LEU A 2 20.06 -7.38 32.03
CA LEU A 2 20.06 -8.62 31.24
C LEU A 2 18.69 -9.32 31.22
N ASP A 3 17.91 -9.20 32.31
CA ASP A 3 16.60 -9.83 32.41
C ASP A 3 15.59 -9.25 31.42
N LEU A 4 15.61 -7.94 31.20
CA LEU A 4 14.72 -7.29 30.22
C LEU A 4 15.10 -7.71 28.79
N TYR A 5 16.39 -7.89 28.52
CA TYR A 5 16.89 -8.40 27.24
C TYR A 5 16.44 -9.85 27.00
N ASN A 6 16.49 -10.68 28.04
CA ASN A 6 16.04 -12.06 27.97
C ASN A 6 14.52 -12.16 27.79
N ILE A 7 13.75 -11.34 28.50
CA ILE A 7 12.29 -11.24 28.34
C ILE A 7 11.94 -10.77 26.92
N TYR A 8 12.65 -9.78 26.39
CA TYR A 8 12.48 -9.34 25.01
C TYR A 8 12.75 -10.47 24.01
N ASN A 9 13.85 -11.21 24.18
CA ASN A 9 14.18 -12.33 23.30
C ASN A 9 13.15 -13.46 23.39
N GLU A 10 12.63 -13.73 24.58
CA GLU A 10 11.59 -14.74 24.78
C GLU A 10 10.26 -14.33 24.14
N LEU A 11 9.85 -13.07 24.29
CA LEU A 11 8.68 -12.51 23.62
C LEU A 11 8.82 -12.57 22.10
N MET A 12 10.00 -12.21 21.58
CA MET A 12 10.28 -12.28 20.15
C MET A 12 10.25 -13.71 19.63
N ASN A 13 10.85 -14.66 20.34
CA ASN A 13 10.81 -16.08 19.97
C ASN A 13 9.39 -16.62 19.97
N ASN A 14 8.58 -16.27 20.97
CA ASN A 14 7.18 -16.69 21.05
C ASN A 14 6.32 -16.08 19.93
N TYR A 15 6.57 -14.82 19.55
CA TYR A 15 5.93 -14.19 18.40
C TYR A 15 6.31 -14.88 17.09
N LEU A 16 7.59 -15.22 16.93
CA LEU A 16 8.09 -15.92 15.75
C LEU A 16 7.54 -17.35 15.63
N ASN A 17 7.44 -18.09 16.73
CA ASN A 17 6.96 -19.48 16.76
C ASN A 17 5.44 -19.61 16.51
N LYS A 18 4.65 -18.57 16.77
CA LYS A 18 3.19 -18.58 16.53
C LYS A 18 2.79 -18.37 15.07
N ALA A 19 3.72 -17.96 14.22
CA ALA A 19 3.51 -17.72 12.80
C ALA A 19 4.46 -18.63 12.00
N ASN A 20 3.89 -19.66 11.34
CA ASN A 20 4.50 -20.59 10.36
C ASN A 20 6.04 -20.69 10.32
N PRO A 21 6.62 -21.88 10.63
CA PRO A 21 8.07 -22.08 10.73
C PRO A 21 8.87 -21.90 9.42
N GLU A 22 8.21 -21.70 8.28
CA GLU A 22 8.85 -21.44 6.97
C GLU A 22 8.90 -19.96 6.58
N ALA A 23 8.35 -19.03 7.37
CA ALA A 23 8.41 -17.61 7.07
C ALA A 23 9.72 -16.99 7.57
N THR A 24 10.53 -16.49 6.63
CA THR A 24 11.82 -15.81 6.91
C THR A 24 11.58 -14.55 7.77
N ILE A 25 12.59 -14.10 8.52
CA ILE A 25 12.53 -12.80 9.22
C ILE A 25 12.27 -11.66 8.21
N GLU A 26 12.78 -11.78 6.98
CA GLU A 26 12.43 -10.88 5.86
C GLU A 26 10.94 -10.94 5.48
N ASP A 27 10.28 -12.09 5.59
CA ASP A 27 8.85 -12.25 5.27
C ASP A 27 7.94 -11.70 6.38
N LYS A 28 8.43 -11.63 7.63
CA LYS A 28 7.73 -11.01 8.77
C LYS A 28 8.03 -9.52 8.94
N ILE A 29 9.22 -9.06 8.56
CA ILE A 29 9.56 -7.63 8.45
C ILE A 29 8.90 -7.02 7.19
N LYS A 30 8.62 -7.85 6.16
CA LYS A 30 7.56 -7.64 5.15
C LYS A 30 6.15 -7.86 5.72
N MET A 31 5.89 -7.47 6.97
CA MET A 31 4.59 -6.87 7.24
C MET A 31 4.56 -5.61 6.39
N GLU A 32 4.02 -5.74 5.18
CA GLU A 32 3.98 -4.76 4.12
C GLU A 32 3.36 -3.44 4.63
N THR A 33 4.17 -2.61 5.27
CA THR A 33 3.80 -1.22 5.56
C THR A 33 3.89 -0.47 4.24
N TYR A 34 2.94 -0.69 3.36
CA TYR A 34 2.69 0.24 2.28
C TYR A 34 2.31 1.56 2.93
N LYS A 35 3.17 2.56 2.80
CA LYS A 35 2.84 3.91 3.26
C LYS A 35 1.99 4.57 2.19
N ILE A 36 0.99 5.31 2.64
CA ILE A 36 0.13 6.10 1.77
C ILE A 36 0.99 7.10 0.97
N GLU A 37 1.96 7.73 1.62
CA GLU A 37 2.91 8.69 1.02
C GLU A 37 3.66 8.11 -0.18
N ASP A 38 4.19 6.89 -0.04
CA ASP A 38 4.92 6.20 -1.11
C ASP A 38 4.00 5.94 -2.31
N LYS A 39 2.77 5.46 -2.05
CA LYS A 39 1.76 5.24 -3.10
C LYS A 39 1.25 6.53 -3.74
N MET A 40 1.19 7.64 -3.01
CA MET A 40 0.91 8.95 -3.60
C MET A 40 2.01 9.36 -4.58
N GLY A 41 3.27 9.15 -4.23
CA GLY A 41 4.42 9.41 -5.11
C GLY A 41 4.40 8.57 -6.38
N GLU A 42 4.13 7.26 -6.24
CA GLU A 42 3.95 6.35 -7.38
C GLU A 42 2.84 6.82 -8.31
N LEU A 43 1.64 7.10 -7.77
CA LEU A 43 0.49 7.56 -8.55
C LEU A 43 0.79 8.87 -9.30
N GLN A 44 1.42 9.84 -8.65
CA GLN A 44 1.79 11.10 -9.28
C GLN A 44 2.78 10.90 -10.43
N ASN A 45 3.76 10.02 -10.30
CA ASN A 45 4.72 9.72 -11.36
C ASN A 45 4.04 9.07 -12.57
N ILE A 46 3.11 8.15 -12.33
CA ILE A 46 2.36 7.48 -13.40
C ILE A 46 1.47 8.50 -14.14
N ILE A 47 0.76 9.35 -13.41
CA ILE A 47 -0.15 10.36 -13.99
C ILE A 47 0.62 11.45 -14.75
N LYS A 48 1.86 11.76 -14.35
CA LYS A 48 2.74 12.67 -15.11
C LYS A 48 3.09 12.12 -16.49
N LEU A 49 3.33 10.81 -16.59
CA LEU A 49 3.70 10.14 -17.84
C LEU A 49 2.49 9.80 -18.71
N THR A 50 1.36 9.50 -18.08
CA THR A 50 0.13 9.08 -18.74
C THR A 50 -1.04 9.94 -18.26
N PRO A 51 -1.58 10.86 -19.09
CA PRO A 51 -2.58 11.83 -18.65
C PRO A 51 -3.92 11.21 -18.28
N LYS A 52 -4.17 9.97 -18.71
CA LYS A 52 -5.37 9.19 -18.37
C LYS A 52 -4.98 7.77 -17.99
N VAL A 53 -5.43 7.33 -16.82
CA VAL A 53 -5.08 6.03 -16.25
C VAL A 53 -6.33 5.36 -15.71
N HIS A 54 -6.51 4.07 -16.04
CA HIS A 54 -7.52 3.24 -15.40
C HIS A 54 -6.97 2.67 -14.10
N PHE A 55 -7.72 2.81 -13.01
CA PHE A 55 -7.29 2.28 -11.72
C PHE A 55 -7.11 0.77 -11.77
N THR A 56 -7.99 0.02 -12.45
CA THR A 56 -7.84 -1.43 -12.59
C THR A 56 -6.54 -1.85 -13.28
N ASN A 57 -6.01 -1.04 -14.20
CA ASN A 57 -4.72 -1.32 -14.83
C ASN A 57 -3.55 -1.16 -13.84
N LEU A 58 -3.64 -0.25 -12.87
CA LEU A 58 -2.66 -0.12 -11.79
C LEU A 58 -2.67 -1.35 -10.88
N LEU A 59 -3.85 -1.92 -10.63
CA LEU A 59 -3.99 -3.06 -9.73
C LEU A 59 -3.40 -4.37 -10.31
N LYS A 60 -3.22 -4.47 -11.63
CA LYS A 60 -2.70 -5.70 -12.28
C LYS A 60 -1.29 -6.07 -11.84
N SER A 61 -0.48 -5.10 -11.41
CA SER A 61 0.88 -5.34 -10.91
C SER A 61 0.94 -5.63 -9.42
N TYR A 62 -0.15 -5.42 -8.68
CA TYR A 62 -0.19 -5.55 -7.23
C TYR A 62 -0.43 -7.00 -6.80
N LYS A 63 0.31 -7.44 -5.78
CA LYS A 63 0.28 -8.83 -5.29
C LYS A 63 -0.53 -9.00 -4.00
N SER A 64 -0.85 -7.89 -3.33
CA SER A 64 -1.45 -7.88 -2.00
C SER A 64 -2.73 -7.06 -1.95
N LYS A 65 -3.75 -7.56 -1.23
CA LYS A 65 -4.98 -6.81 -0.95
C LYS A 65 -4.68 -5.54 -0.14
N THR A 66 -3.68 -5.57 0.72
CA THR A 66 -3.22 -4.42 1.49
C THR A 66 -2.70 -3.32 0.57
N GLU A 67 -1.92 -3.69 -0.46
CA GLU A 67 -1.43 -2.75 -1.47
C GLU A 67 -2.58 -2.04 -2.19
N VAL A 68 -3.60 -2.80 -2.61
CA VAL A 68 -4.79 -2.25 -3.27
C VAL A 68 -5.50 -1.25 -2.36
N ILE A 69 -5.69 -1.60 -1.08
CA ILE A 69 -6.36 -0.72 -0.10
C ILE A 69 -5.55 0.57 0.11
N VAL A 70 -4.24 0.46 0.33
CA VAL A 70 -3.38 1.63 0.58
C VAL A 70 -3.29 2.52 -0.65
N THR A 71 -3.17 1.96 -1.85
CA THR A 71 -3.17 2.74 -3.09
C THR A 71 -4.52 3.44 -3.31
N PHE A 72 -5.63 2.81 -2.94
CA PHE A 72 -6.95 3.45 -2.99
C PHE A 72 -7.04 4.63 -1.99
N LEU A 73 -6.55 4.46 -0.77
CA LEU A 73 -6.48 5.55 0.22
C LEU A 73 -5.58 6.70 -0.26
N ALA A 74 -4.43 6.38 -0.88
CA ALA A 74 -3.54 7.37 -1.48
C ALA A 74 -4.22 8.16 -2.61
N LEU A 75 -5.01 7.48 -3.45
CA LEU A 75 -5.82 8.13 -4.49
C LEU A 75 -6.85 9.09 -3.88
N LEU A 76 -7.55 8.69 -2.81
CA LEU A 76 -8.50 9.56 -2.11
C LEU A 76 -7.82 10.81 -1.53
N GLU A 77 -6.63 10.68 -0.96
CA GLU A 77 -5.89 11.84 -0.46
C GLU A 77 -5.44 12.77 -1.60
N LEU A 78 -5.02 12.23 -2.74
CA LEU A 78 -4.69 13.03 -3.93
C LEU A 78 -5.91 13.79 -4.49
N ILE A 79 -7.10 13.19 -4.46
CA ILE A 79 -8.35 13.85 -4.83
C ILE A 79 -8.63 15.01 -3.86
N LYS A 80 -8.49 14.76 -2.55
CA LYS A 80 -8.70 15.76 -1.50
C LYS A 80 -7.76 16.96 -1.62
N LEU A 81 -6.51 16.72 -2.00
CA LEU A 81 -5.52 17.76 -2.28
C LEU A 81 -5.71 18.47 -3.63
N LYS A 82 -6.65 18.01 -4.46
CA LYS A 82 -6.90 18.50 -5.82
C LYS A 82 -5.69 18.37 -6.74
N ASN A 83 -4.88 17.33 -6.55
CA ASN A 83 -3.75 17.02 -7.43
C ASN A 83 -4.17 16.20 -8.65
N VAL A 84 -5.28 15.47 -8.54
CA VAL A 84 -5.80 14.57 -9.59
C VAL A 84 -7.31 14.74 -9.69
N LYS A 85 -7.84 14.53 -10.90
CA LYS A 85 -9.28 14.44 -11.14
C LYS A 85 -9.64 12.96 -11.30
N VAL A 86 -10.72 12.54 -10.66
CA VAL A 86 -11.20 11.17 -10.75
C VAL A 86 -12.64 11.14 -11.24
N ILE A 87 -12.93 10.23 -12.15
CA ILE A 87 -14.26 10.01 -12.74
C ILE A 87 -14.63 8.55 -12.50
N GLN A 88 -15.85 8.33 -12.00
CA GLN A 88 -16.43 7.00 -11.82
C GLN A 88 -17.91 7.08 -12.18
N GLU A 89 -18.37 6.21 -13.08
CA GLU A 89 -19.74 6.24 -13.61
C GLU A 89 -20.80 5.78 -12.60
N GLY A 90 -20.40 5.01 -11.59
CA GLY A 90 -21.27 4.52 -10.53
C GLY A 90 -20.54 3.63 -9.54
N ASN A 91 -21.23 3.21 -8.48
CA ASN A 91 -20.63 2.39 -7.43
C ASN A 91 -20.04 1.09 -8.02
N PHE A 92 -18.82 0.75 -7.59
CA PHE A 92 -18.09 -0.43 -8.04
C PHE A 92 -17.82 -0.50 -9.55
N LYS A 93 -17.96 0.63 -10.27
CA LYS A 93 -17.54 0.76 -11.67
C LYS A 93 -16.07 1.17 -11.77
N GLU A 94 -15.56 1.15 -12.99
CA GLU A 94 -14.20 1.56 -13.32
C GLU A 94 -13.89 2.98 -12.81
N ILE A 95 -12.67 3.18 -12.33
CA ILE A 95 -12.20 4.46 -11.81
C ILE A 95 -11.17 5.01 -12.80
N TYR A 96 -11.47 6.16 -13.36
CA TYR A 96 -10.62 6.87 -14.29
C TYR A 96 -9.90 7.99 -13.57
N ILE A 97 -8.58 8.05 -13.72
CA ILE A 97 -7.73 9.06 -13.10
C ILE A 97 -7.18 9.95 -14.22
N GLU A 98 -7.41 11.25 -14.10
CA GLU A 98 -6.95 12.28 -15.02
C GLU A 98 -6.04 13.29 -14.29
N ARG A 99 -5.01 13.76 -14.99
CA ARG A 99 -4.18 14.86 -14.50
C ARG A 99 -4.99 16.16 -14.50
N ILE A 100 -4.80 16.98 -13.47
CA ILE A 100 -5.27 18.38 -13.46
C ILE A 100 -4.19 19.23 -14.12
N GLU A 101 -4.57 19.98 -15.15
CA GLU A 101 -3.75 21.03 -15.77
C GLU A 101 -3.76 22.31 -14.93
#